data_AF-A0A0F8WNL8-F1
#
_entry.id   AF-A0A0F8WNL8-F1
#
_cell.length_a   1.000
_cell.length_b   1.000
_cell.length_c   1.000
_cell.angle_alpha   90.00
_cell.angle_beta   90.00
_cell.angle_gamma   90.00
#
_symmetry.space_group_name_H-M   'P 1'
#
loop_
_entity.id
_entity.type
_entity.pdbx_description
1 polymer ?
#
loop_
_entity_poly.entity_id
_entity_poly.type
_entity_poly.pdbx_seq_one_letter_code
_entity_poly.pdbx_strand_id
1 'polypeptide(L)'
;ATDRPITERLAGRRMWIPRMTYSGAMMMAAVFRSVGIDAAVVPESDERTLELGGLYTSGEECYPAKVTLGNFLRIIHSPDFDPERTAFFMPTAEGPCRFGQYAPYLRQVLREMGHEDVPVVSPTSKNSYDGFTDHAPDMMRRAWWGMCASDILRKLLHTTRPYELHAGDADAAYRKALSMLDRVVSNPQLAGRSRFNAMLGVLVEIRDLFRSVPAKYTRDRPLIGVVGEIFCRLNTFVNRQAIKRIEAHGGEGWLSDVSEWVWYTNWSQKDLLQRDGKRFSATMLGAVIKTHFQRGDEKKLYAPFAEDFIGHEEPHDILRDVLEPGWPYLPADGALGEMV
;
A
#
# COMPACT_ATOMS: atom_id res chain seq x y z
N ALA A 1 19.56 -22.90 -1.61
CA ALA A 1 18.46 -22.63 -2.58
C ALA A 1 18.31 -21.15 -2.97
N THR A 2 19.20 -20.24 -2.55
CA THR A 2 19.06 -18.77 -2.73
C THR A 2 19.57 -18.21 -4.06
N ASP A 3 20.33 -18.97 -4.85
CA ASP A 3 21.01 -18.47 -6.07
C ASP A 3 20.18 -18.51 -7.35
N ARG A 4 18.93 -19.01 -7.31
CA ARG A 4 18.04 -19.00 -8.49
C ARG A 4 17.33 -17.64 -8.63
N PRO A 5 17.14 -17.13 -9.87
CA PRO A 5 16.31 -15.96 -10.12
C PRO A 5 14.96 -16.05 -9.41
N ILE A 6 14.48 -14.93 -8.87
CA ILE A 6 13.25 -14.93 -8.05
C ILE A 6 12.02 -15.37 -8.87
N THR A 7 12.01 -15.10 -10.17
CA THR A 7 10.98 -15.58 -11.11
C THR A 7 10.93 -17.10 -11.18
N GLU A 8 12.08 -17.79 -11.18
CA GLU A 8 12.15 -19.25 -11.10
C GLU A 8 11.70 -19.76 -9.73
N ARG A 9 12.06 -19.06 -8.66
CA ARG A 9 11.62 -19.39 -7.30
C ARG A 9 10.12 -19.20 -7.12
N LEU A 10 9.48 -18.35 -7.91
CA LEU A 10 8.04 -18.12 -7.88
C LEU A 10 7.25 -18.96 -8.89
N ALA A 11 7.92 -19.68 -9.80
CA ALA A 11 7.26 -20.54 -10.76
C ALA A 11 6.43 -21.61 -10.05
N GLY A 12 5.15 -21.73 -10.42
CA GLY A 12 4.20 -22.68 -9.82
C GLY A 12 3.70 -22.31 -8.42
N ARG A 13 4.13 -21.16 -7.86
CA ARG A 13 3.72 -20.68 -6.53
C ARG A 13 2.71 -19.55 -6.61
N ARG A 14 1.76 -19.55 -5.69
CA ARG A 14 0.92 -18.39 -5.39
C ARG A 14 1.62 -17.52 -4.35
N MET A 15 1.84 -16.25 -4.70
CA MET A 15 2.39 -15.26 -3.80
C MET A 15 1.28 -14.52 -3.04
N TRP A 16 1.33 -14.56 -1.71
CA TRP A 16 0.35 -13.90 -0.85
C TRP A 16 0.82 -12.50 -0.43
N ILE A 17 -0.03 -11.51 -0.66
CA ILE A 17 0.22 -10.10 -0.40
C ILE A 17 -0.47 -9.68 0.91
N PRO A 18 0.24 -9.06 1.87
CA PRO A 18 -0.33 -8.58 3.11
C PRO A 18 -1.22 -7.38 2.86
N ARG A 19 -2.26 -7.25 3.68
CA ARG A 19 -3.32 -6.25 3.54
C ARG A 19 -3.11 -5.09 4.50
N MET A 20 -2.41 -4.04 4.08
CA MET A 20 -2.45 -2.75 4.78
C MET A 20 -3.78 -2.05 4.46
N THR A 21 -3.97 -1.70 3.18
CA THR A 21 -5.28 -1.39 2.60
C THR A 21 -5.73 -2.55 1.72
N TYR A 22 -7.04 -2.78 1.61
CA TYR A 22 -7.56 -3.80 0.70
C TYR A 22 -7.26 -3.46 -0.76
N SER A 23 -7.62 -2.24 -1.19
CA SER A 23 -7.38 -1.76 -2.55
C SER A 23 -5.91 -1.78 -2.92
N GLY A 24 -5.01 -1.31 -2.05
CA GLY A 24 -3.57 -1.29 -2.34
C GLY A 24 -2.99 -2.68 -2.50
N ALA A 25 -3.38 -3.63 -1.64
CA ALA A 25 -2.94 -5.02 -1.75
C ALA A 25 -3.49 -5.70 -3.02
N MET A 26 -4.76 -5.43 -3.39
CA MET A 26 -5.35 -5.92 -4.63
C MET A 26 -4.61 -5.38 -5.87
N MET A 27 -4.30 -4.08 -5.88
CA MET A 27 -3.53 -3.47 -6.96
C MET A 27 -2.13 -4.04 -7.07
N MET A 28 -1.45 -4.28 -5.94
CA MET A 28 -0.15 -4.94 -5.93
C MET A 28 -0.22 -6.37 -6.49
N ALA A 29 -1.21 -7.16 -6.08
CA ALA A 29 -1.44 -8.49 -6.62
C ALA A 29 -1.71 -8.44 -8.14
N ALA A 30 -2.51 -7.47 -8.61
CA ALA A 30 -2.76 -7.26 -10.03
C ALA A 30 -1.48 -6.90 -10.80
N VAL A 31 -0.60 -6.07 -10.24
CA VAL A 31 0.70 -5.76 -10.86
C VAL A 31 1.53 -7.02 -11.04
N PHE A 32 1.63 -7.89 -10.04
CA PHE A 32 2.34 -9.17 -10.14
C PHE A 32 1.73 -10.09 -11.20
N ARG A 33 0.40 -10.20 -11.25
CA ARG A 33 -0.27 -10.99 -12.31
C ARG A 33 -0.01 -10.43 -13.70
N SER A 34 0.14 -9.10 -13.84
CA SER A 34 0.45 -8.46 -15.12
C SER A 34 1.84 -8.80 -15.69
N VAL A 35 2.70 -9.44 -14.90
CA VAL A 35 4.02 -9.95 -15.30
C VAL A 35 4.13 -11.47 -15.15
N GLY A 36 3.00 -12.18 -15.04
CA GLY A 36 2.94 -13.64 -15.04
C GLY A 36 3.15 -14.32 -13.69
N ILE A 37 3.14 -13.58 -12.58
CA ILE A 37 3.27 -14.14 -11.23
C ILE A 37 1.87 -14.35 -10.64
N ASP A 38 1.52 -15.58 -10.23
CA ASP A 38 0.27 -15.81 -9.50
C ASP A 38 0.35 -15.11 -8.14
N ALA A 39 -0.55 -14.15 -7.91
CA ALA A 39 -0.56 -13.36 -6.69
C ALA A 39 -1.99 -13.09 -6.22
N ALA A 40 -2.19 -13.25 -4.91
CA ALA A 40 -3.47 -13.05 -4.23
C ALA A 40 -3.25 -12.30 -2.90
N VAL A 41 -4.29 -11.59 -2.45
CA VAL A 41 -4.26 -10.91 -1.16
C VAL A 41 -4.62 -11.92 -0.06
N VAL A 42 -3.97 -11.82 1.10
CA VAL A 42 -4.35 -12.60 2.28
C VAL A 42 -5.84 -12.35 2.65
N PRO A 43 -6.54 -13.34 3.24
CA PRO A 43 -7.90 -13.15 3.75
C PRO A 43 -8.01 -11.98 4.73
N GLU A 44 -9.24 -11.51 4.95
CA GLU A 44 -9.50 -10.49 5.97
C GLU A 44 -9.04 -10.96 7.34
N SER A 45 -8.31 -10.10 8.05
CA SER A 45 -7.85 -10.39 9.40
C SER A 45 -9.03 -10.52 10.36
N ASP A 46 -8.93 -11.47 11.28
CA ASP A 46 -9.92 -11.77 12.32
C ASP A 46 -9.21 -12.10 13.64
N GLU A 47 -9.96 -12.52 14.66
CA GLU A 47 -9.40 -12.91 15.96
C GLU A 47 -8.35 -14.04 15.82
N ARG A 48 -8.54 -14.96 14.86
CA ARG A 48 -7.58 -16.04 14.58
C ARG A 48 -6.27 -15.49 14.03
N THR A 49 -6.30 -14.42 13.22
CA THR A 49 -5.08 -13.70 12.82
C THR A 49 -4.30 -13.24 14.05
N LEU A 50 -4.96 -12.65 15.05
CA LEU A 50 -4.28 -12.15 16.25
C LEU A 50 -3.74 -13.26 17.14
N GLU A 51 -4.49 -14.36 17.27
CA GLU A 51 -4.07 -15.53 18.02
C GLU A 51 -2.79 -16.11 17.41
N LEU A 52 -2.80 -16.40 16.10
CA LEU A 52 -1.65 -16.98 15.41
C LEU A 52 -0.43 -16.07 15.44
N GLY A 53 -0.60 -14.77 15.17
CA GLY A 53 0.50 -13.81 15.29
C GLY A 53 1.05 -13.77 16.72
N GLY A 54 0.17 -13.88 17.72
CA GLY A 54 0.51 -13.89 19.14
C GLY A 54 1.33 -15.10 19.60
N LEU A 55 1.28 -16.23 18.88
CA LEU A 55 2.07 -17.43 19.23
C LEU A 55 3.57 -17.25 18.99
N TYR A 56 3.94 -16.33 18.10
CA TYR A 56 5.33 -16.15 17.67
C TYR A 56 5.90 -14.78 18.02
N THR A 57 5.07 -13.81 18.43
CA THR A 57 5.49 -12.49 18.93
C THR A 57 5.64 -12.44 20.45
N SER A 58 6.63 -11.72 20.95
CA SER A 58 6.82 -11.50 22.40
C SER A 58 5.93 -10.39 22.96
N GLY A 59 5.43 -9.50 22.11
CA GLY A 59 4.72 -8.27 22.49
C GLY A 59 5.60 -7.02 22.47
N GLU A 60 6.90 -7.16 22.22
CA GLU A 60 7.82 -6.04 21.97
C GLU A 60 7.82 -5.60 20.49
N GLU A 61 7.21 -6.41 19.62
CA GLU A 61 6.96 -6.06 18.23
C GLU A 61 5.76 -5.12 18.14
N CYS A 62 5.80 -4.18 17.18
CA CYS A 62 4.67 -3.31 16.95
C CYS A 62 3.44 -4.10 16.46
N TYR A 63 2.24 -3.62 16.81
CA TYR A 63 0.98 -4.30 16.49
C TYR A 63 0.82 -4.69 15.00
N PRO A 64 1.26 -3.88 14.01
CA PRO A 64 1.23 -4.28 12.60
C PRO A 64 2.08 -5.52 12.28
N ALA A 65 3.19 -5.75 12.98
CA ALA A 65 4.03 -6.93 12.80
C ALA A 65 3.27 -8.18 13.20
N LYS A 66 2.61 -8.16 14.37
CA LYS A 66 1.76 -9.25 14.86
C LYS A 66 0.64 -9.59 13.89
N VAL A 67 -0.08 -8.57 13.40
CA VAL A 67 -1.20 -8.77 12.46
C VAL A 67 -0.70 -9.31 11.11
N THR A 68 0.39 -8.75 10.59
CA THR A 68 0.96 -9.18 9.30
C THR A 68 1.48 -10.62 9.37
N LEU A 69 2.21 -10.97 10.43
CA LEU A 69 2.66 -12.34 10.68
C LEU A 69 1.46 -13.28 10.78
N GLY A 70 0.47 -12.94 11.62
CA GLY A 70 -0.74 -13.73 11.77
C GLY A 70 -1.47 -14.00 10.46
N ASN A 71 -1.51 -13.03 9.55
CA ASN A 71 -2.14 -13.22 8.24
C ASN A 71 -1.40 -14.26 7.38
N PHE A 72 -0.07 -14.29 7.41
CA PHE A 72 0.70 -15.33 6.72
C PHE A 72 0.57 -16.69 7.40
N LEU A 73 0.58 -16.72 8.73
CA LEU A 73 0.37 -17.95 9.48
C LEU A 73 -1.00 -18.57 9.19
N ARG A 74 -2.04 -17.76 8.94
CA ARG A 74 -3.34 -18.27 8.48
C ARG A 74 -3.27 -19.01 7.15
N ILE A 75 -2.42 -18.57 6.22
CA ILE A 75 -2.18 -19.30 4.97
C ILE A 75 -1.52 -20.64 5.27
N ILE A 76 -0.51 -20.65 6.14
CA ILE A 76 0.22 -21.87 6.52
C ILE A 76 -0.70 -22.89 7.21
N HIS A 77 -1.61 -22.42 8.06
CA HIS A 77 -2.57 -23.26 8.76
C HIS A 77 -3.82 -23.60 7.91
N SER A 78 -3.89 -23.15 6.66
CA SER A 78 -5.03 -23.49 5.80
C SER A 78 -4.96 -24.95 5.33
N PRO A 79 -6.11 -25.63 5.12
CA PRO A 79 -6.12 -27.02 4.66
C PRO A 79 -5.44 -27.24 3.30
N ASP A 80 -5.42 -26.19 2.47
CA ASP A 80 -4.86 -26.22 1.11
C ASP A 80 -3.40 -25.73 1.08
N PHE A 81 -2.75 -25.57 2.23
CA PHE A 81 -1.38 -25.12 2.31
C PHE A 81 -0.41 -26.16 1.74
N ASP A 82 0.40 -25.71 0.80
CA ASP A 82 1.51 -26.45 0.24
C ASP A 82 2.73 -25.51 0.16
N PRO A 83 3.82 -25.81 0.89
CA PRO A 83 5.05 -25.01 0.86
C PRO A 83 5.65 -24.85 -0.55
N GLU A 84 5.52 -25.88 -1.40
CA GLU A 84 6.07 -25.85 -2.76
C GLU A 84 5.25 -24.96 -3.69
N ARG A 85 4.00 -24.67 -3.34
CA ARG A 85 3.06 -23.84 -4.10
C ARG A 85 2.77 -22.49 -3.43
N THR A 86 3.50 -22.14 -2.37
CA THR A 86 3.27 -20.91 -1.60
C THR A 86 4.50 -20.01 -1.61
N ALA A 87 4.28 -18.71 -1.74
CA ALA A 87 5.27 -17.66 -1.48
C ALA A 87 4.62 -16.50 -0.73
N PHE A 88 5.43 -15.71 -0.03
CA PHE A 88 4.97 -14.53 0.71
C PHE A 88 5.65 -13.27 0.18
N PHE A 89 4.87 -12.20 0.03
CA PHE A 89 5.39 -10.88 -0.28
C PHE A 89 5.45 -10.03 0.99
N MET A 90 6.62 -9.56 1.38
CA MET A 90 6.78 -8.70 2.54
C MET A 90 7.76 -7.58 2.19
N PRO A 91 7.29 -6.45 1.63
CA PRO A 91 8.17 -5.35 1.28
C PRO A 91 8.85 -4.81 2.53
N THR A 92 10.03 -4.24 2.34
CA THR A 92 10.82 -3.66 3.43
C THR A 92 11.14 -2.20 3.11
N ALA A 93 11.32 -1.41 4.15
CA ALA A 93 11.75 -0.03 4.04
C ALA A 93 12.91 0.22 4.98
N GLU A 94 13.80 1.11 4.57
CA GLU A 94 14.80 1.68 5.44
C GLU A 94 14.24 2.90 6.14
N GLY A 95 14.74 3.19 7.33
CA GLY A 95 14.33 4.32 8.14
C GLY A 95 14.18 3.92 9.61
N PRO A 96 13.66 4.83 10.45
CA PRO A 96 13.52 4.58 11.88
C PRO A 96 12.43 3.56 12.23
N CYS A 97 11.59 3.17 11.26
CA CYS A 97 10.50 2.23 11.46
C CYS A 97 10.99 0.78 11.51
N ARG A 98 10.45 -0.02 12.44
CA ARG A 98 10.71 -1.47 12.56
C ARG A 98 10.21 -2.29 11.36
N PHE A 99 9.52 -1.68 10.39
CA PHE A 99 9.06 -2.34 9.16
C PHE A 99 10.19 -3.06 8.42
N GLY A 100 11.43 -2.53 8.50
CA GLY A 100 12.63 -3.16 7.96
C GLY A 100 12.86 -4.60 8.46
N GLN A 101 12.40 -4.91 9.66
CA GLN A 101 12.61 -6.19 10.36
C GLN A 101 11.54 -7.24 10.04
N TYR A 102 10.45 -6.90 9.36
CA TYR A 102 9.31 -7.80 9.20
C TYR A 102 9.64 -9.01 8.34
N ALA A 103 10.37 -8.80 7.23
CA ALA A 103 10.76 -9.90 6.35
C ALA A 103 11.82 -10.83 6.98
N PRO A 104 12.92 -10.32 7.61
CA PRO A 104 13.82 -11.16 8.40
C PRO A 104 13.09 -11.96 9.48
N TYR A 105 12.18 -11.32 10.21
CA TYR A 105 11.42 -11.96 11.27
C TYR A 105 10.48 -13.04 10.75
N LEU A 106 9.74 -12.78 9.66
CA LEU A 106 8.92 -13.80 8.99
C LEU A 106 9.76 -15.01 8.55
N ARG A 107 10.95 -14.79 7.96
CA ARG A 107 11.84 -15.89 7.57
C ARG A 107 12.31 -16.72 8.77
N GLN A 108 12.60 -16.06 9.89
CA GLN A 108 12.95 -16.75 11.13
C GLN A 108 11.80 -17.66 11.58
N VAL A 109 10.57 -17.12 11.68
CA VAL A 109 9.40 -17.90 12.11
C VAL A 109 9.13 -19.07 11.15
N LEU A 110 9.23 -18.85 9.84
CA LEU A 110 9.08 -19.93 8.85
C LEU A 110 10.10 -21.05 9.06
N ARG A 111 11.36 -20.72 9.35
CA ARG A 111 12.40 -21.72 9.64
C ARG A 111 12.10 -22.50 10.92
N GLU A 112 11.67 -21.83 11.98
CA GLU A 112 11.28 -22.48 13.23
C GLU A 112 10.09 -23.44 13.06
N MET A 113 9.21 -23.16 12.10
CA MET A 113 8.07 -24.02 11.73
C MET A 113 8.44 -25.13 10.72
N GLY A 114 9.68 -25.21 10.23
CA GLY A 114 10.08 -26.16 9.19
C GLY A 114 9.61 -25.80 7.77
N HIS A 115 9.34 -24.52 7.50
CA HIS A 115 8.91 -23.97 6.21
C HIS A 115 9.94 -23.02 5.58
N GLU A 116 11.24 -23.26 5.81
CA GLU A 116 12.32 -22.40 5.30
C GLU A 116 12.40 -22.30 3.77
N ASP A 117 11.85 -23.28 3.06
CA ASP A 117 11.79 -23.30 1.60
C ASP A 117 10.72 -22.37 1.00
N VAL A 118 9.78 -21.87 1.82
CA VAL A 118 8.75 -20.92 1.38
C VAL A 118 9.41 -19.58 1.05
N PRO A 119 9.39 -19.11 -0.21
CA PRO A 119 10.07 -17.87 -0.57
C PRO A 119 9.38 -16.66 0.06
N VAL A 120 10.18 -15.80 0.72
CA VAL A 120 9.77 -14.46 1.16
C VAL A 120 10.38 -13.41 0.23
N VAL A 121 9.56 -12.85 -0.64
CA VAL A 121 9.90 -11.78 -1.59
C VAL A 121 9.83 -10.44 -0.86
N SER A 122 10.99 -9.79 -0.68
CA SER A 122 11.10 -8.57 0.12
C SER A 122 11.90 -7.49 -0.61
N PRO A 123 11.27 -6.76 -1.55
CA PRO A 123 11.95 -5.65 -2.22
C PRO A 123 12.17 -4.46 -1.28
N THR A 124 13.23 -3.70 -1.53
CA THR A 124 13.60 -2.49 -0.80
C THR A 124 13.59 -1.27 -1.71
N SER A 125 13.59 -0.06 -1.16
CA SER A 125 13.72 1.20 -1.92
C SER A 125 15.12 1.42 -2.52
N LYS A 126 16.14 0.64 -2.10
CA LYS A 126 17.52 0.67 -2.61
C LYS A 126 17.84 -0.45 -3.60
N ASN A 127 17.26 -1.63 -3.43
CA ASN A 127 17.51 -2.75 -4.33
C ASN A 127 16.52 -2.67 -5.48
N SER A 128 17.05 -2.41 -6.68
CA SER A 128 16.40 -2.67 -7.96
C SER A 128 16.14 -4.18 -8.08
N TYR A 129 15.16 -4.70 -7.33
CA TYR A 129 14.71 -6.10 -7.29
C TYR A 129 15.77 -7.10 -7.80
N ASP A 130 16.67 -7.57 -6.92
CA ASP A 130 17.57 -8.67 -7.24
C ASP A 130 16.72 -9.89 -7.63
N GLY A 131 16.58 -10.12 -8.94
CA GLY A 131 15.76 -11.19 -9.53
C GLY A 131 14.62 -10.76 -10.48
N PHE A 132 14.18 -9.49 -10.49
CA PHE A 132 13.21 -8.98 -11.48
C PHE A 132 13.85 -8.00 -12.47
N THR A 133 15.16 -8.10 -12.69
CA THR A 133 16.01 -7.09 -13.35
C THR A 133 15.47 -6.55 -14.67
N ASP A 134 14.79 -7.37 -15.48
CA ASP A 134 14.29 -6.95 -16.80
C ASP A 134 12.93 -6.22 -16.75
N HIS A 135 12.17 -6.39 -15.66
CA HIS A 135 10.83 -5.81 -15.49
C HIS A 135 10.69 -4.86 -14.29
N ALA A 136 11.73 -4.72 -13.46
CA ALA A 136 11.65 -4.01 -12.18
C ALA A 136 11.23 -2.53 -12.30
N PRO A 137 11.79 -1.69 -13.21
CA PRO A 137 11.40 -0.29 -13.29
C PRO A 137 9.94 -0.09 -13.73
N ASP A 138 9.49 -0.91 -14.68
CA ASP A 138 8.12 -0.87 -15.18
C ASP A 138 7.13 -1.40 -14.14
N MET A 139 7.48 -2.47 -13.42
CA MET A 139 6.70 -3.00 -12.30
C MET A 139 6.56 -1.99 -11.17
N MET A 140 7.64 -1.29 -10.80
CA MET A 140 7.60 -0.22 -9.79
C MET A 140 6.69 0.93 -10.22
N ARG A 141 6.74 1.33 -11.49
CA ARG A 141 5.87 2.38 -12.02
C ARG A 141 4.40 1.94 -12.06
N ARG A 142 4.12 0.69 -12.43
CA ARG A 142 2.78 0.07 -12.35
C ARG A 142 2.26 0.03 -10.92
N ALA A 143 3.11 -0.37 -9.96
CA ALA A 143 2.76 -0.41 -8.54
C ALA A 143 2.44 0.99 -8.00
N TRP A 144 3.19 2.00 -8.44
CA TRP A 144 2.90 3.40 -8.14
C TRP A 144 1.53 3.83 -8.68
N TRP A 145 1.22 3.55 -9.94
CA TRP A 145 -0.10 3.88 -10.51
C TRP A 145 -1.25 3.15 -9.80
N GLY A 146 -1.07 1.87 -9.49
CA GLY A 146 -2.04 1.09 -8.73
C GLY A 146 -2.26 1.64 -7.32
N MET A 147 -1.20 2.11 -6.66
CA MET A 147 -1.29 2.75 -5.35
C MET A 147 -2.06 4.07 -5.43
N CYS A 148 -1.72 4.98 -6.36
CA CYS A 148 -2.49 6.21 -6.57
C CYS A 148 -3.97 5.93 -6.87
N ALA A 149 -4.26 4.95 -7.73
CA ALA A 149 -5.64 4.55 -8.06
C ALA A 149 -6.39 4.00 -6.83
N SER A 150 -5.71 3.24 -5.97
CA SER A 150 -6.24 2.76 -4.70
C SER A 150 -6.56 3.91 -3.75
N ASP A 151 -5.69 4.91 -3.66
CA ASP A 151 -5.88 6.09 -2.82
C ASP A 151 -7.06 6.95 -3.32
N ILE A 152 -7.11 7.25 -4.62
CA ILE A 152 -8.27 7.89 -5.28
C ILE A 152 -9.57 7.15 -4.95
N LEU A 153 -9.57 5.82 -5.10
CA LEU A 153 -10.76 5.02 -4.88
C LEU A 153 -11.22 5.05 -3.41
N ARG A 154 -10.28 5.07 -2.45
CA ARG A 154 -10.60 5.23 -1.03
C ARG A 154 -11.15 6.62 -0.73
N LYS A 155 -10.59 7.68 -1.34
CA LYS A 155 -11.11 9.05 -1.23
C LYS A 155 -12.55 9.14 -1.72
N LEU A 156 -12.84 8.63 -2.92
CA LEU A 156 -14.20 8.57 -3.45
C LEU A 156 -15.16 7.83 -2.50
N LEU A 157 -14.72 6.72 -1.92
CA LEU A 157 -15.51 5.99 -0.94
C LEU A 157 -15.82 6.84 0.30
N HIS A 158 -14.82 7.53 0.86
CA HIS A 158 -14.96 8.33 2.07
C HIS A 158 -15.71 9.65 1.86
N THR A 159 -15.64 10.24 0.66
CA THR A 159 -16.42 11.44 0.34
C THR A 159 -17.85 11.11 -0.10
N THR A 160 -18.14 9.87 -0.54
CA THR A 160 -19.50 9.49 -1.00
C THR A 160 -20.31 8.77 0.07
N ARG A 161 -19.73 7.77 0.74
CA ARG A 161 -20.46 6.89 1.68
C ARG A 161 -21.14 7.62 2.85
N PRO A 162 -20.56 8.66 3.49
CA PRO A 162 -21.27 9.39 4.54
C PRO A 162 -22.58 10.01 4.06
N TYR A 163 -22.71 10.30 2.76
CA TYR A 163 -23.83 11.01 2.17
C TYR A 163 -24.77 10.10 1.37
N GLU A 164 -24.50 8.79 1.28
CA GLU A 164 -25.32 7.87 0.51
C GLU A 164 -26.75 7.81 1.02
N LEU A 165 -27.73 7.73 0.10
CA LEU A 165 -29.14 7.66 0.45
C LEU A 165 -29.56 6.25 0.87
N HIS A 166 -28.91 5.22 0.32
CA HIS A 166 -29.13 3.83 0.69
C HIS A 166 -27.82 3.21 1.16
N ALA A 167 -27.85 2.66 2.39
CA ALA A 167 -26.67 2.08 3.01
C ALA A 167 -26.07 0.97 2.13
N GLY A 168 -24.80 1.10 1.78
CA GLY A 168 -24.03 0.14 1.00
C GLY A 168 -23.94 0.42 -0.50
N ASP A 169 -24.59 1.46 -1.03
CA ASP A 169 -24.48 1.85 -2.44
C ASP A 169 -23.03 2.24 -2.79
N ALA A 170 -22.36 3.01 -1.92
CA ALA A 170 -20.96 3.39 -2.09
C ALA A 170 -20.01 2.18 -1.94
N ASP A 171 -20.29 1.25 -1.02
CA ASP A 171 -19.52 0.00 -0.87
C ASP A 171 -19.70 -0.93 -2.11
N ALA A 172 -20.86 -0.90 -2.76
CA ALA A 172 -21.10 -1.60 -4.02
C ALA A 172 -20.33 -0.95 -5.19
N ALA A 173 -20.36 0.38 -5.30
CA ALA A 173 -19.55 1.13 -6.27
C ALA A 173 -18.06 0.86 -6.09
N TYR A 174 -17.56 0.85 -4.85
CA TYR A 174 -16.17 0.54 -4.52
C TYR A 174 -15.74 -0.86 -4.98
N ARG A 175 -16.55 -1.90 -4.70
CA ARG A 175 -16.27 -3.27 -5.15
C ARG A 175 -16.24 -3.40 -6.68
N LYS A 176 -17.17 -2.72 -7.36
CA LYS A 176 -17.19 -2.68 -8.84
C LYS A 176 -15.95 -1.98 -9.39
N ALA A 177 -15.59 -0.83 -8.83
CA ALA A 177 -14.40 -0.06 -9.20
C ALA A 177 -13.10 -0.85 -8.98
N LEU A 178 -12.98 -1.62 -7.88
CA LEU A 178 -11.86 -2.53 -7.68
C LEU A 178 -11.73 -3.56 -8.80
N SER A 179 -12.84 -4.18 -9.21
CA SER A 179 -12.82 -5.13 -10.33
C SER A 179 -12.44 -4.47 -11.65
N MET A 180 -12.89 -3.24 -11.89
CA MET A 180 -12.52 -2.47 -13.09
C MET A 180 -11.01 -2.17 -13.11
N LEU A 181 -10.44 -1.69 -12.00
CA LEU A 181 -9.01 -1.46 -11.87
C LEU A 181 -8.20 -2.75 -12.02
N ASP A 182 -8.64 -3.83 -11.37
CA ASP A 182 -7.96 -5.13 -11.42
C ASP A 182 -7.78 -5.60 -12.86
N ARG A 183 -8.86 -5.55 -13.66
CA ARG A 183 -8.85 -5.91 -15.09
C ARG A 183 -7.84 -5.11 -15.91
N VAL A 184 -7.67 -3.82 -15.63
CA VAL A 184 -6.73 -2.96 -16.36
C VAL A 184 -5.30 -3.19 -15.88
N VAL A 185 -5.08 -3.23 -14.57
CA VAL A 185 -3.75 -3.35 -13.96
C VAL A 185 -3.15 -4.72 -14.24
N SER A 186 -3.95 -5.80 -14.15
CA SER A 186 -3.48 -7.18 -14.36
C SER A 186 -3.35 -7.57 -15.83
N ASN A 187 -3.77 -6.72 -16.78
CA ASN A 187 -3.75 -7.04 -18.20
C ASN A 187 -2.29 -7.07 -18.73
N PRO A 188 -1.78 -8.22 -19.17
CA PRO A 188 -0.39 -8.33 -19.66
C PRO A 188 -0.21 -7.73 -21.07
N GLN A 189 -1.29 -7.54 -21.84
CA GLN A 189 -1.25 -6.96 -23.18
C GLN A 189 -1.07 -5.42 -23.18
N LEU A 190 -1.37 -4.75 -22.07
CA LEU A 190 -1.17 -3.29 -21.94
C LEU A 190 0.28 -2.99 -21.52
N ALA A 191 0.93 -1.99 -22.13
CA ALA A 191 2.30 -1.62 -21.77
C ALA A 191 2.55 -0.11 -21.89
N GLY A 192 3.47 0.42 -21.07
CA GLY A 192 3.89 1.82 -21.13
C GLY A 192 2.72 2.81 -21.21
N ARG A 193 2.68 3.60 -22.30
CA ARG A 193 1.66 4.64 -22.48
C ARG A 193 0.25 4.09 -22.71
N SER A 194 0.06 2.94 -23.36
CA SER A 194 -1.28 2.38 -23.58
C SER A 194 -1.89 1.95 -22.25
N ARG A 195 -1.08 1.34 -21.37
CA ARG A 195 -1.50 1.02 -19.99
C ARG A 195 -1.86 2.27 -19.20
N PHE A 196 -1.02 3.30 -19.25
CA PHE A 196 -1.30 4.56 -18.54
C PHE A 196 -2.60 5.22 -19.02
N ASN A 197 -2.85 5.24 -20.33
CA ASN A 197 -4.10 5.76 -20.88
C ASN A 197 -5.32 4.91 -20.47
N ALA A 198 -5.17 3.58 -20.44
CA ALA A 198 -6.23 2.69 -19.95
C ALA A 198 -6.52 2.92 -18.46
N MET A 199 -5.49 3.15 -17.65
CA MET A 199 -5.63 3.54 -16.24
C MET A 199 -6.40 4.86 -16.08
N LEU A 200 -6.09 5.87 -16.91
CA LEU A 200 -6.85 7.12 -16.91
C LEU A 200 -8.31 6.92 -17.33
N GLY A 201 -8.54 6.14 -18.40
CA GLY A 201 -9.90 5.85 -18.88
C GLY A 201 -10.75 5.18 -17.82
N VAL A 202 -10.23 4.12 -17.18
CA VAL A 202 -10.98 3.41 -16.13
C VAL A 202 -11.19 4.27 -14.88
N LEU A 203 -10.26 5.17 -14.54
CA LEU A 203 -10.45 6.11 -13.44
C LEU A 203 -11.57 7.12 -13.72
N VAL A 204 -11.71 7.59 -14.97
CA VAL A 204 -12.85 8.43 -15.37
C VAL A 204 -14.16 7.67 -15.25
N GLU A 205 -14.21 6.42 -15.71
CA GLU A 205 -15.41 5.57 -15.55
C GLU A 205 -15.75 5.34 -14.06
N ILE A 206 -14.74 5.16 -13.21
CA ILE A 206 -14.92 5.01 -11.76
C ILE A 206 -15.44 6.31 -11.13
N ARG A 207 -14.92 7.47 -11.52
CA ARG A 207 -15.45 8.76 -11.08
C ARG A 207 -16.93 8.88 -11.40
N ASP A 208 -17.30 8.59 -12.64
CA ASP A 208 -18.69 8.72 -13.10
C ASP A 208 -19.60 7.70 -12.40
N LEU A 209 -19.08 6.50 -12.10
CA LEU A 209 -19.74 5.51 -11.25
C LEU A 209 -20.04 6.07 -9.85
N PHE A 210 -19.07 6.69 -9.18
CA PHE A 210 -19.28 7.29 -7.86
C PHE A 210 -20.24 8.49 -7.91
N ARG A 211 -20.15 9.34 -8.94
CA ARG A 211 -21.10 10.44 -9.18
C ARG A 211 -22.54 9.96 -9.41
N SER A 212 -22.72 8.72 -9.86
CA SER A 212 -24.05 8.10 -10.03
C SER A 212 -24.64 7.49 -8.75
N VAL A 213 -23.87 7.38 -7.67
CA VAL A 213 -24.37 6.89 -6.38
C VAL A 213 -25.40 7.90 -5.84
N PRO A 214 -26.63 7.47 -5.51
CA PRO A 214 -27.61 8.36 -4.90
C PRO A 214 -27.08 8.87 -3.56
N ALA A 215 -26.74 10.15 -3.48
CA ALA A 215 -26.16 10.78 -2.30
C ALA A 215 -26.72 12.19 -2.09
N LYS A 216 -26.85 12.60 -0.81
CA LYS A 216 -27.28 13.93 -0.41
C LYS A 216 -26.16 14.62 0.37
N TYR A 217 -25.36 15.40 -0.34
CA TYR A 217 -24.26 16.17 0.24
C TYR A 217 -24.79 17.33 1.09
N THR A 218 -24.28 17.44 2.32
CA THR A 218 -24.67 18.46 3.31
C THR A 218 -23.43 18.97 4.05
N ARG A 219 -23.51 20.18 4.65
CA ARG A 219 -22.38 20.79 5.38
C ARG A 219 -22.41 20.56 6.89
N ASP A 220 -23.39 19.82 7.40
CA ASP A 220 -23.61 19.56 8.82
C ASP A 220 -22.80 18.38 9.37
N ARG A 221 -22.06 17.68 8.50
CA ARG A 221 -21.17 16.59 8.90
C ARG A 221 -19.77 17.13 9.20
N PRO A 222 -19.23 16.96 10.43
CA PRO A 222 -17.86 17.34 10.72
C PRO A 222 -16.88 16.43 9.97
N LEU A 223 -15.88 17.04 9.32
CA LEU A 223 -14.74 16.33 8.75
C LEU A 223 -13.73 16.00 9.86
N ILE A 224 -13.47 14.71 10.05
CA ILE A 224 -12.66 14.17 11.16
C ILE A 224 -11.46 13.44 10.58
N GLY A 225 -10.27 14.02 10.76
CA GLY A 225 -9.00 13.39 10.41
C GLY A 225 -8.62 12.28 11.39
N VAL A 226 -8.32 11.09 10.88
CA VAL A 226 -7.83 9.95 11.66
C VAL A 226 -6.32 9.83 11.50
N VAL A 227 -5.60 10.21 12.55
CA VAL A 227 -4.13 10.24 12.59
C VAL A 227 -3.57 9.10 13.45
N GLY A 228 -2.37 8.63 13.11
CA GLY A 228 -1.69 7.56 13.84
C GLY A 228 -0.76 6.74 12.94
N GLU A 229 -0.29 5.61 13.47
CA GLU A 229 0.57 4.66 12.76
C GLU A 229 -0.11 4.18 11.46
N ILE A 230 0.63 4.24 10.34
CA ILE A 230 0.12 4.08 8.97
C ILE A 230 -0.64 2.77 8.75
N PHE A 231 -0.12 1.64 9.22
CA PHE A 231 -0.81 0.37 9.05
C PHE A 231 -2.09 0.34 9.90
N CYS A 232 -2.00 0.82 11.14
CA CYS A 232 -3.13 0.79 12.06
C CYS A 232 -4.31 1.61 11.55
N ARG A 233 -4.06 2.81 11.03
CA ARG A 233 -5.12 3.68 10.49
C ARG A 233 -5.73 3.16 9.18
N LEU A 234 -4.95 2.48 8.33
CA LEU A 234 -5.38 2.03 7.00
C LEU A 234 -5.96 0.61 6.98
N ASN A 235 -5.68 -0.21 7.98
CA ASN A 235 -6.22 -1.56 8.09
C ASN A 235 -7.54 -1.56 8.88
N THR A 236 -8.62 -1.98 8.21
CA THR A 236 -9.99 -1.95 8.75
C THR A 236 -10.22 -2.86 9.95
N PHE A 237 -9.46 -3.94 10.09
CA PHE A 237 -9.52 -4.82 11.25
C PHE A 237 -8.82 -4.17 12.45
N VAL A 238 -7.61 -3.65 12.25
CA VAL A 238 -6.81 -3.03 13.31
C VAL A 238 -7.47 -1.78 13.88
N ASN A 239 -7.97 -0.89 13.03
CA ASN A 239 -8.69 0.30 13.51
C ASN A 239 -10.14 0.01 13.95
N ARG A 240 -10.57 -1.27 13.94
CA ARG A 240 -11.94 -1.69 14.30
C ARG A 240 -13.02 -0.94 13.51
N GLN A 241 -12.79 -0.74 12.22
CA GLN A 241 -13.66 0.00 11.30
C GLN A 241 -13.87 1.46 11.74
N ALA A 242 -12.83 2.14 12.23
CA ALA A 242 -12.91 3.49 12.79
C ALA A 242 -13.66 4.48 11.88
N ILE A 243 -13.39 4.47 10.57
CA ILE A 243 -14.06 5.35 9.61
C ILE A 243 -15.57 5.08 9.54
N LYS A 244 -16.00 3.81 9.45
CA LYS A 244 -17.42 3.46 9.45
C LYS A 244 -18.11 3.87 10.75
N ARG A 245 -17.40 3.82 11.88
CA ARG A 245 -17.94 4.29 13.17
C ARG A 245 -18.12 5.80 13.19
N ILE A 246 -17.14 6.57 12.69
CA ILE A 246 -17.27 8.03 12.54
C ILE A 246 -18.48 8.38 11.68
N GLU A 247 -18.63 7.71 10.54
CA GLU A 247 -19.74 7.92 9.60
C GLU A 247 -21.11 7.60 10.22
N ALA A 248 -21.20 6.50 10.97
CA ALA A 248 -22.40 6.11 11.69
C ALA A 248 -22.82 7.12 12.79
N HIS A 249 -21.89 7.95 13.26
CA HIS A 249 -22.14 9.02 14.23
C HIS A 249 -22.29 10.40 13.56
N GLY A 250 -22.48 10.45 12.25
CA GLY A 250 -22.76 11.69 11.50
C GLY A 250 -21.52 12.47 11.08
N GLY A 251 -20.32 11.93 11.29
CA GLY A 251 -19.08 12.53 10.79
C GLY A 251 -18.73 12.08 9.37
N GLU A 252 -17.71 12.73 8.83
CA GLU A 252 -16.99 12.27 7.64
C GLU A 252 -15.56 11.92 8.08
N GLY A 253 -15.16 10.66 7.89
CA GLY A 253 -13.84 10.19 8.31
C GLY A 253 -12.81 10.36 7.21
N TRP A 254 -11.67 10.98 7.52
CA TRP A 254 -10.60 11.21 6.56
C TRP A 254 -9.29 10.53 6.97
N LEU A 255 -8.61 9.93 5.97
CA LEU A 255 -7.32 9.29 6.08
C LEU A 255 -6.43 9.82 4.95
N SER A 256 -5.35 10.50 5.29
CA SER A 256 -4.15 10.60 4.44
C SER A 256 -3.75 9.28 3.78
N ASP A 257 -3.12 9.45 2.62
CA ASP A 257 -2.91 8.40 1.64
C ASP A 257 -1.70 7.50 1.89
N VAL A 258 -1.67 6.33 1.23
CA VAL A 258 -0.43 5.52 1.20
C VAL A 258 0.63 6.24 0.39
N SER A 259 0.24 7.00 -0.64
CA SER A 259 1.15 7.84 -1.42
C SER A 259 1.90 8.87 -0.58
N GLU A 260 1.32 9.38 0.52
CA GLU A 260 2.01 10.26 1.49
C GLU A 260 3.28 9.60 2.02
N TRP A 261 3.21 8.33 2.40
CA TRP A 261 4.36 7.58 2.89
C TRP A 261 5.40 7.32 1.79
N VAL A 262 4.96 7.14 0.53
CA VAL A 262 5.91 7.09 -0.60
C VAL A 262 6.63 8.43 -0.78
N TRP A 263 5.96 9.55 -0.54
CA TRP A 263 6.60 10.86 -0.54
C TRP A 263 7.61 11.02 0.60
N TYR A 264 7.24 10.59 1.81
CA TYR A 264 8.15 10.55 2.95
C TYR A 264 9.40 9.71 2.67
N THR A 265 9.24 8.49 2.13
CA THR A 265 10.37 7.61 1.81
C THR A 265 11.25 8.17 0.69
N ASN A 266 10.67 8.83 -0.32
CA ASN A 266 11.42 9.53 -1.36
C ASN A 266 12.22 10.72 -0.79
N TRP A 267 11.64 11.47 0.14
CA TRP A 267 12.35 12.53 0.86
C TRP A 267 13.49 11.96 1.70
N SER A 268 13.21 10.96 2.53
CA SER A 268 14.18 10.31 3.42
C SER A 268 15.34 9.70 2.64
N GLN A 269 15.09 9.06 1.49
CA GLN A 269 16.14 8.55 0.61
C GLN A 269 17.10 9.66 0.16
N LYS A 270 16.57 10.82 -0.26
CA LYS A 270 17.41 11.96 -0.67
C LYS A 270 18.16 12.56 0.52
N ASP A 271 17.52 12.67 1.67
CA ASP A 271 18.15 13.19 2.89
C ASP A 271 19.33 12.29 3.33
N LEU A 272 19.13 10.97 3.40
CA LEU A 272 20.18 10.00 3.70
C LEU A 272 21.34 10.07 2.70
N LEU A 273 21.05 10.16 1.40
CA LEU A 273 22.10 10.33 0.38
C LEU A 273 22.88 11.63 0.56
N GLN A 274 22.26 12.71 1.06
CA GLN A 274 22.98 13.95 1.36
C GLN A 274 23.88 13.78 2.58
N ARG A 275 23.39 13.14 3.65
CA ARG A 275 24.18 12.84 4.87
C ARG A 275 25.37 11.92 4.57
N ASP A 276 25.21 10.97 3.66
CA ASP A 276 26.27 10.08 3.17
C ASP A 276 27.30 10.79 2.26
N GLY A 277 27.18 12.11 2.05
CA GLY A 277 28.05 12.86 1.14
C GLY A 277 27.79 12.59 -0.35
N LYS A 278 26.72 11.86 -0.70
CA LYS A 278 26.35 11.46 -2.08
C LYS A 278 25.44 12.47 -2.76
N ARG A 279 25.51 13.75 -2.40
CA ARG A 279 24.67 14.83 -2.97
C ARG A 279 24.82 14.96 -4.48
N PHE A 280 26.03 14.78 -5.01
CA PHE A 280 26.33 14.82 -6.44
C PHE A 280 26.70 13.41 -6.95
N SER A 281 25.75 12.49 -6.89
CA SER A 281 25.94 11.08 -7.29
C SER A 281 24.90 10.63 -8.32
N ALA A 282 25.23 9.58 -9.09
CA ALA A 282 24.28 8.93 -9.98
C ALA A 282 23.05 8.39 -9.21
N THR A 283 23.24 7.92 -7.98
CA THR A 283 22.14 7.46 -7.11
C THR A 283 21.20 8.60 -6.69
N MET A 284 21.73 9.79 -6.41
CA MET A 284 20.91 10.98 -6.15
C MET A 284 20.12 11.39 -7.40
N LEU A 285 20.79 11.43 -8.56
CA LEU A 285 20.13 11.76 -9.82
C LEU A 285 18.98 10.79 -10.12
N GLY A 286 19.19 9.49 -9.92
CA GLY A 286 18.14 8.47 -10.05
C GLY A 286 16.96 8.71 -9.12
N ALA A 287 17.20 9.06 -7.85
CA ALA A 287 16.15 9.38 -6.88
C ALA A 287 15.34 10.64 -7.29
N VAL A 288 16.01 11.68 -7.79
CA VAL A 288 15.36 12.91 -8.29
C VAL A 288 14.50 12.62 -9.52
N ILE A 289 15.04 11.89 -10.50
CA ILE A 289 14.32 11.51 -11.72
C ILE A 289 13.08 10.65 -11.38
N LYS A 290 13.26 9.63 -10.53
CA LYS A 290 12.16 8.79 -10.02
C LYS A 290 11.05 9.66 -9.40
N THR A 291 11.42 10.56 -8.48
CA THR A 291 10.46 11.46 -7.81
C THR A 291 9.72 12.35 -8.81
N HIS A 292 10.43 12.88 -9.80
CA HIS A 292 9.83 13.73 -10.84
C HIS A 292 8.77 12.97 -11.66
N PHE A 293 9.08 11.75 -12.12
CA PHE A 293 8.12 10.94 -12.87
C PHE A 293 6.94 10.50 -12.01
N GLN A 294 7.17 10.10 -10.76
CA GLN A 294 6.08 9.74 -9.85
C GLN A 294 5.10 10.91 -9.66
N ARG A 295 5.60 12.14 -9.43
CA ARG A 295 4.76 13.35 -9.30
C ARG A 295 4.00 13.66 -10.59
N GLY A 296 4.67 13.54 -11.73
CA GLY A 296 4.05 13.76 -13.04
C GLY A 296 2.92 12.77 -13.34
N ASP A 297 3.08 11.51 -12.94
CA ASP A 297 2.07 10.48 -13.10
C ASP A 297 0.91 10.68 -12.11
N GLU A 298 1.19 10.92 -10.83
CA GLU A 298 0.16 11.18 -9.82
C GLU A 298 -0.72 12.36 -10.21
N LYS A 299 -0.12 13.50 -10.58
CA LYS A 299 -0.86 14.69 -11.02
C LYS A 299 -1.84 14.38 -12.15
N LYS A 300 -1.43 13.56 -13.12
CA LYS A 300 -2.29 13.17 -14.24
C LYS A 300 -3.40 12.21 -13.82
N LEU A 301 -3.12 11.26 -12.92
CA LEU A 301 -4.11 10.32 -12.39
C LEU A 301 -5.16 11.02 -11.53
N TYR A 302 -4.77 12.06 -10.78
CA TYR A 302 -5.67 12.85 -9.95
C TYR A 302 -6.43 13.94 -10.71
N ALA A 303 -5.92 14.42 -11.85
CA ALA A 303 -6.53 15.51 -12.62
C ALA A 303 -8.05 15.33 -12.92
N PRO A 304 -8.57 14.12 -13.25
CA PRO A 304 -9.99 13.93 -13.49
C PRO A 304 -10.90 14.18 -12.28
N PHE A 305 -10.33 14.22 -11.07
CA PHE A 305 -11.02 14.32 -9.78
C PHE A 305 -10.83 15.69 -9.11
N ALA A 306 -10.29 16.68 -9.82
CA ALA A 306 -9.98 18.00 -9.25
C ALA A 306 -11.22 18.68 -8.63
N GLU A 307 -12.41 18.45 -9.19
CA GLU A 307 -13.68 18.94 -8.65
C GLU A 307 -14.18 18.11 -7.47
N ASP A 308 -13.97 16.79 -7.52
CA ASP A 308 -14.51 15.83 -6.55
C ASP A 308 -13.78 15.87 -5.20
N PHE A 309 -12.55 16.40 -5.16
CA PHE A 309 -11.71 16.45 -3.96
C PHE A 309 -11.49 17.87 -3.41
N ILE A 310 -12.31 18.85 -3.81
CA ILE A 310 -12.27 20.20 -3.23
C ILE A 310 -12.64 20.13 -1.75
N GLY A 311 -11.77 20.63 -0.87
CA GLY A 311 -11.92 20.55 0.59
C GLY A 311 -11.30 19.28 1.21
N HIS A 312 -10.69 18.43 0.39
CA HIS A 312 -10.04 17.17 0.76
C HIS A 312 -8.64 17.07 0.19
N GLU A 313 -7.94 18.21 0.14
CA GLU A 313 -6.60 18.31 -0.39
C GLU A 313 -5.59 17.60 0.51
N GLU A 314 -4.71 16.80 -0.10
CA GLU A 314 -3.57 16.19 0.59
C GLU A 314 -2.31 17.04 0.41
N PRO A 315 -1.37 17.01 1.36
CA PRO A 315 -0.10 17.72 1.25
C PRO A 315 0.67 17.29 -0.01
N HIS A 316 1.07 18.26 -0.83
CA HIS A 316 1.79 18.01 -2.08
C HIS A 316 3.31 18.00 -1.87
N ASP A 317 3.80 18.72 -0.86
CA ASP A 317 5.19 18.74 -0.48
C ASP A 317 5.35 18.24 0.97
N ILE A 318 5.68 16.94 1.09
CA ILE A 318 5.88 16.31 2.39
C ILE A 318 6.86 17.09 3.30
N LEU A 319 7.85 17.76 2.74
CA LEU A 319 8.80 18.54 3.54
C LEU A 319 8.12 19.79 4.12
N ARG A 320 7.52 20.61 3.27
CA ARG A 320 6.97 21.92 3.66
C ARG A 320 5.63 21.83 4.38
N ASP A 321 4.80 20.87 3.97
CA ASP A 321 3.41 20.78 4.42
C ASP A 321 3.27 19.86 5.65
N VAL A 322 4.23 18.95 5.88
CA VAL A 322 4.15 17.95 6.96
C VAL A 322 5.37 17.98 7.87
N LEU A 323 6.58 17.80 7.34
CA LEU A 323 7.78 17.66 8.18
C LEU A 323 8.21 18.97 8.84
N GLU A 324 8.33 20.07 8.10
CA GLU A 324 8.73 21.39 8.63
C GLU A 324 7.76 21.88 9.73
N PRO A 325 6.42 21.82 9.54
CA PRO A 325 5.47 22.15 10.61
C PRO A 325 5.56 21.21 11.82
N GLY A 326 5.88 19.93 11.60
CA GLY A 326 6.02 18.93 12.65
C GLY A 326 7.36 18.99 13.41
N TRP A 327 8.38 19.61 12.82
CA TRP A 327 9.76 19.60 13.31
C TRP A 327 9.94 20.09 14.76
N PRO A 328 9.22 21.12 15.24
CA PRO A 328 9.32 21.55 16.64
C PRO A 328 8.90 20.48 17.66
N TYR A 329 8.12 19.48 17.23
CA TYR A 329 7.57 18.42 18.09
C TYR A 329 8.26 17.08 17.84
N LEU A 330 8.54 16.75 16.58
CA LEU A 330 9.16 15.50 16.17
C LEU A 330 10.18 15.77 15.04
N PRO A 331 11.44 16.10 15.37
CA PRO A 331 12.44 16.46 14.38
C PRO A 331 12.77 15.25 13.50
N ALA A 332 12.55 15.37 12.19
CA ALA A 332 12.75 14.27 11.24
C ALA A 332 14.24 13.89 11.08
N ASP A 333 15.15 14.77 11.49
CA ASP A 333 16.60 14.56 11.48
C ASP A 333 17.19 14.04 12.79
N GLY A 334 16.49 14.22 13.91
CA GLY A 334 16.92 13.85 15.26
C GLY A 334 16.55 12.41 15.66
N ALA A 335 15.61 11.77 14.97
CA ALA A 335 15.16 10.41 15.27
C ALA A 335 16.03 9.33 14.59
N LEU A 336 17.29 9.22 14.99
CA LEU A 336 18.15 8.09 14.63
C LEU A 336 18.03 7.02 15.73
N GLY A 337 17.14 6.03 15.52
CA GLY A 337 17.18 4.76 16.25
C GLY A 337 15.92 4.40 17.03
N GLU A 338 15.13 5.37 17.47
CA GLU A 338 13.89 5.11 18.21
C GLU A 338 12.86 6.18 17.81
N MET A 339 11.80 5.79 17.09
CA MET A 339 10.53 6.44 17.40
C MET A 339 10.11 5.86 18.75
N VAL A 340 10.01 6.77 19.73
CA VAL A 340 9.56 6.55 21.12
C VAL A 340 8.48 5.48 21.24
#